data_AF-A0A1G9NFA1-F1
#
_entry.id   AF-A0A1G9NFA1-F1
#
_cell.length_a   1.000
_cell.length_b   1.000
_cell.length_c   1.000
_cell.angle_alpha   90.00
_cell.angle_beta   90.00
_cell.angle_gamma   90.00
#
_symmetry.space_group_name_H-M   'P 1'
#
loop_
_entity.id
_entity.type
_entity.pdbx_description
1 polymer ?
#
loop_
_entity_poly.entity_id
_entity_poly.type
_entity_poly.pdbx_seq_one_letter_code
_entity_poly.pdbx_strand_id
1 'polypeptide(L)'
;MTESAQLIRDAITDVSKTKPGFLDKPNAWIPGKYGTAHPLNRLYYDEVGRENNGKAAIEACKRFWTNYTDRNDPNDPTAKNDCDEYPFRTTYQGVQFTINDNSDRSYAVRPLLSTHNQNAGNLLGQFYADDHIGEEDPFYVLIRD
;
A
#
# COMPACT_ATOMS: atom_id res chain seq x y z
N MET A 1 8.20 6.45 -13.88
CA MET A 1 7.61 5.63 -12.80
C MET A 1 6.67 6.53 -11.99
N THR A 2 5.42 6.12 -11.75
CA THR A 2 4.52 6.88 -10.87
C THR A 2 4.97 6.78 -9.42
N GLU A 3 4.53 7.69 -8.56
CA GLU A 3 4.87 7.67 -7.14
C GLU A 3 4.44 6.37 -6.44
N SER A 4 3.25 5.84 -6.78
CA SER A 4 2.75 4.57 -6.23
C SER A 4 3.63 3.39 -6.64
N ALA A 5 4.07 3.34 -7.90
CA ALA A 5 4.99 2.30 -8.35
C ALA A 5 6.34 2.36 -7.61
N GLN A 6 6.82 3.55 -7.27
CA GLN A 6 8.03 3.71 -6.46
C GLN A 6 7.81 3.26 -5.00
N LEU A 7 6.67 3.59 -4.38
CA LEU A 7 6.32 3.08 -3.06
C LEU A 7 6.34 1.55 -3.03
N ILE A 8 5.66 0.91 -3.99
CA ILE A 8 5.59 -0.55 -4.07
C ILE A 8 6.98 -1.14 -4.33
N ARG A 9 7.77 -0.56 -5.23
CA ARG A 9 9.16 -0.97 -5.48
C ARG A 9 9.99 -0.94 -4.20
N ASP A 10 9.93 0.15 -3.44
CA ASP A 10 10.65 0.26 -2.17
C ASP A 10 10.16 -0.80 -1.19
N ALA A 11 8.84 -0.98 -1.04
CA ALA A 11 8.25 -1.96 -0.14
C ALA A 11 8.70 -3.41 -0.41
N ILE A 12 8.79 -3.81 -1.68
CA ILE A 12 9.13 -5.19 -2.08
C ILE A 12 10.64 -5.43 -2.30
N THR A 13 11.47 -4.39 -2.26
CA THR A 13 12.92 -4.52 -2.47
C THR A 13 13.74 -4.14 -1.25
N ASP A 14 13.31 -3.14 -0.49
CA ASP A 14 14.02 -2.62 0.69
C ASP A 14 13.04 -1.89 1.61
N VAL A 15 12.48 -2.62 2.57
CA VAL A 15 11.51 -2.09 3.54
C VAL A 15 12.08 -0.93 4.39
N SER A 16 13.40 -0.78 4.51
CA SER A 16 14.00 0.35 5.26
C SER A 16 13.69 1.72 4.64
N LYS A 17 13.34 1.74 3.35
CA LYS A 17 12.96 2.96 2.60
C LYS A 17 11.49 3.34 2.77
N THR A 18 10.72 2.55 3.49
CA THR A 18 9.30 2.80 3.74
C THR A 18 9.06 3.20 5.19
N LYS A 19 7.83 3.59 5.49
CA LYS A 19 7.34 3.74 6.87
C LYS A 19 6.27 2.69 7.13
N PRO A 20 6.30 1.98 8.27
CA PRO A 20 7.20 2.14 9.42
C PRO A 20 8.64 1.64 9.22
N GLY A 21 8.93 0.92 8.13
CA GLY A 21 10.22 0.26 7.95
C GLY A 21 10.46 -0.80 9.04
N PHE A 22 11.63 -0.77 9.67
CA PHE A 22 11.99 -1.70 10.75
C PHE A 22 11.64 -1.21 12.16
N LEU A 23 10.97 -0.05 12.31
CA LEU A 23 10.80 0.62 13.61
C LEU A 23 10.15 -0.29 14.67
N ASP A 24 9.06 -0.96 14.31
CA ASP A 24 8.30 -1.81 15.22
C ASP A 24 8.63 -3.31 15.03
N LYS A 25 9.31 -3.68 13.93
CA LYS A 25 9.59 -5.06 13.51
C LYS A 25 11.01 -5.18 12.91
N PRO A 26 12.03 -5.65 13.66
CA PRO A 26 13.41 -5.68 13.18
C PRO A 26 13.66 -6.54 11.93
N ASN A 27 12.85 -7.58 11.72
CA ASN A 27 12.92 -8.47 10.56
C ASN A 27 11.78 -8.23 9.58
N ALA A 28 11.22 -7.02 9.57
CA ALA A 28 10.07 -6.66 8.74
C ALA A 28 10.24 -7.11 7.29
N TRP A 29 9.19 -7.70 6.73
CA TRP A 29 9.11 -7.98 5.31
C TRP A 29 7.67 -7.79 4.80
N ILE A 30 7.54 -7.50 3.50
CA ILE A 30 6.25 -7.18 2.88
C ILE A 30 5.99 -8.18 1.73
N PRO A 31 4.84 -8.89 1.72
CA PRO A 31 4.50 -9.88 0.69
C PRO A 31 4.10 -9.22 -0.64
N GLY A 32 3.86 -10.04 -1.65
CA GLY A 32 3.27 -9.64 -2.93
C GLY A 32 4.25 -9.44 -4.08
N LYS A 33 5.56 -9.63 -3.85
CA LYS A 33 6.56 -9.56 -4.92
C LYS A 33 6.46 -10.76 -5.86
N TYR A 34 6.38 -10.50 -7.17
CA TYR A 34 6.46 -11.54 -8.20
C TYR A 34 7.73 -12.39 -8.05
N GLY A 35 7.58 -13.72 -8.16
CA GLY A 35 8.68 -14.68 -8.00
C GLY A 35 9.00 -15.06 -6.55
N THR A 36 8.16 -14.67 -5.58
CA THR A 36 8.26 -15.12 -4.18
C THR A 36 7.12 -16.08 -3.82
N ALA A 37 7.24 -16.80 -2.71
CA ALA A 37 6.22 -17.73 -2.24
C ALA A 37 5.05 -17.05 -1.49
N HIS A 38 5.01 -15.72 -1.46
CA HIS A 38 4.09 -14.95 -0.61
C HIS A 38 3.25 -14.00 -1.47
N PRO A 39 2.13 -14.48 -2.05
CA PRO A 39 1.22 -13.64 -2.81
C PRO A 39 0.48 -12.65 -1.90
N LEU A 40 -0.20 -11.70 -2.53
CA LEU A 40 -1.33 -11.01 -1.93
C LEU A 40 -2.60 -11.79 -2.19
N ASN A 41 -3.54 -11.77 -1.25
CA ASN A 41 -4.86 -12.38 -1.41
C ASN A 41 -5.90 -11.28 -1.41
N ARG A 42 -6.75 -11.29 -2.42
CA ARG A 42 -7.81 -10.29 -2.60
C ARG A 42 -8.81 -10.35 -1.44
N LEU A 43 -9.12 -9.18 -0.88
CA LEU A 43 -10.18 -8.95 0.10
C LEU A 43 -11.33 -8.22 -0.61
N TYR A 44 -12.33 -8.97 -1.06
CA TYR A 44 -13.44 -8.49 -1.87
C TYR A 44 -14.72 -8.32 -1.05
N TYR A 45 -15.16 -9.33 -0.30
CA TYR A 45 -16.46 -9.31 0.39
C TYR A 45 -16.44 -8.50 1.69
N ASP A 46 -15.33 -8.51 2.43
CA ASP A 46 -15.22 -7.83 3.71
C ASP A 46 -14.99 -6.31 3.55
N GLU A 47 -16.08 -5.57 3.37
CA GLU A 47 -16.10 -4.11 3.34
C GLU A 47 -15.50 -3.48 4.60
N VAL A 48 -15.81 -4.04 5.77
CA VAL A 48 -15.33 -3.52 7.06
C VAL A 48 -13.82 -3.70 7.18
N GLY A 49 -13.29 -4.87 6.80
CA GLY A 49 -11.85 -5.14 6.73
C GLY A 49 -11.13 -4.19 5.77
N ARG A 50 -11.72 -3.95 4.58
CA ARG A 50 -11.19 -2.95 3.64
C ARG A 50 -11.19 -1.55 4.23
N GLU A 51 -12.25 -1.12 4.89
CA GLU A 51 -12.27 0.18 5.57
C GLU A 51 -11.23 0.28 6.68
N ASN A 52 -11.09 -0.75 7.49
CA ASN A 52 -10.14 -0.77 8.59
C ASN A 52 -8.71 -0.72 8.07
N ASN A 53 -8.38 -1.44 6.98
CA ASN A 53 -7.09 -1.30 6.31
C ASN A 53 -6.80 0.15 5.91
N GLY A 54 -7.76 0.83 5.28
CA GLY A 54 -7.60 2.24 4.87
C GLY A 54 -7.46 3.19 6.06
N LYS A 55 -8.28 3.03 7.10
CA LYS A 55 -8.19 3.82 8.33
C LYS A 55 -6.83 3.62 9.00
N ALA A 56 -6.35 2.38 9.10
CA ALA A 56 -5.04 2.06 9.67
C ALA A 56 -3.87 2.66 8.86
N ALA A 57 -3.96 2.64 7.52
CA ALA A 57 -2.98 3.30 6.65
C ALA A 57 -2.94 4.81 6.89
N ILE A 58 -4.10 5.46 6.96
CA ILE A 58 -4.21 6.90 7.24
C ILE A 58 -3.62 7.25 8.62
N GLU A 59 -3.91 6.47 9.66
CA GLU A 59 -3.33 6.67 10.98
C GLU A 59 -1.81 6.49 10.98
N ALA A 60 -1.28 5.53 10.20
CA ALA A 60 0.16 5.40 10.01
C ALA A 60 0.76 6.63 9.28
N CYS A 61 0.12 7.15 8.23
CA CYS A 61 0.58 8.39 7.60
C CYS A 61 0.58 9.58 8.58
N LYS A 62 -0.48 9.74 9.38
CA LYS A 62 -0.52 10.79 10.43
C LYS A 62 0.58 10.62 11.48
N ARG A 63 0.95 9.39 11.83
CA ARG A 63 2.05 9.09 12.76
C ARG A 63 3.40 9.58 12.24
N PHE A 64 3.64 9.51 10.92
CA PHE A 64 4.95 9.81 10.33
C PHE A 64 5.04 11.19 9.66
N TRP A 65 3.90 11.82 9.32
CA TRP A 65 3.83 13.11 8.65
C TRP A 65 2.72 14.01 9.22
N THR A 66 3.11 15.03 9.98
CA THR A 66 2.23 16.16 10.35
C THR A 66 1.88 16.93 9.07
N ASN A 67 0.62 16.90 8.63
CA ASN A 67 0.13 17.44 7.34
C ASN A 67 0.44 16.60 6.10
N TYR A 68 0.32 15.27 6.21
CA TYR A 68 0.53 14.36 5.09
C TYR A 68 -0.24 14.71 3.80
N THR A 69 -1.38 15.40 3.88
CA THR A 69 -2.21 15.80 2.72
C THR A 69 -1.67 17.01 1.96
N ASP A 70 -0.72 17.76 2.53
CA ASP A 70 -0.15 18.94 1.88
C ASP A 70 0.96 18.54 0.91
N ARG A 71 0.87 19.04 -0.33
CA ARG A 71 1.87 18.81 -1.38
C ARG A 71 2.87 19.95 -1.49
N ASN A 72 2.40 21.20 -1.41
CA ASN A 72 3.18 22.42 -1.67
C ASN A 72 3.93 22.36 -3.02
N ASP A 73 3.29 21.86 -4.07
CA ASP A 73 3.91 21.82 -5.40
C ASP A 73 3.98 23.25 -5.97
N PRO A 74 5.17 23.75 -6.35
CA PRO A 74 5.31 25.09 -6.92
C PRO A 74 4.62 25.24 -8.28
N ASN A 75 4.39 24.14 -9.00
CA ASN A 75 3.74 24.14 -10.32
C ASN A 75 2.23 23.95 -10.24
N ASP A 76 1.74 23.38 -9.14
CA ASP A 76 0.31 23.23 -8.84
C ASP A 76 0.05 23.46 -7.34
N PRO A 77 -0.19 24.70 -6.91
CA PRO A 77 -0.48 25.04 -5.51
C PRO A 77 -1.75 24.38 -4.97
N THR A 78 -2.62 23.85 -5.83
CA THR A 78 -3.86 23.17 -5.44
C THR A 78 -3.67 21.67 -5.24
N ALA A 79 -2.54 21.12 -5.70
CA ALA A 79 -2.21 19.72 -5.54
C ALA A 79 -2.24 19.29 -4.07
N LYS A 80 -2.79 18.10 -3.85
CA LYS A 80 -2.85 17.44 -2.55
C LYS A 80 -2.19 16.08 -2.63
N ASN A 81 -1.86 15.56 -1.46
CA ASN A 81 -1.43 14.19 -1.30
C ASN A 81 -2.56 13.34 -0.71
N ASP A 82 -2.62 12.09 -1.17
CA ASP A 82 -3.34 11.01 -0.51
C ASP A 82 -2.31 10.10 0.20
N CYS A 83 -2.71 9.43 1.27
CA CYS A 83 -1.89 8.37 1.85
C CYS A 83 -2.05 7.12 0.97
N ASP A 84 -0.96 6.65 0.38
CA ASP A 84 -0.93 5.37 -0.35
C ASP A 84 -0.32 4.29 0.54
N GLU A 85 -0.71 3.04 0.30
CA GLU A 85 -0.31 1.89 1.11
C GLU A 85 0.01 0.64 0.30
N TYR A 86 0.97 -0.12 0.81
CA TYR A 86 1.28 -1.45 0.34
C TYR A 86 1.59 -2.39 1.53
N PRO A 87 0.98 -3.58 1.63
CA PRO A 87 0.02 -4.18 0.70
C PRO A 87 -1.30 -3.41 0.62
N PHE A 88 -2.00 -3.55 -0.51
CA PHE A 88 -3.17 -2.73 -0.84
C PHE A 88 -4.29 -2.86 0.20
N ARG A 89 -5.05 -1.77 0.44
CA ARG A 89 -6.24 -1.75 1.29
C ARG A 89 -7.21 -2.91 1.07
N THR A 90 -7.21 -3.45 -0.13
CA THR A 90 -8.16 -4.45 -0.58
C THR A 90 -7.54 -5.85 -0.67
N THR A 91 -6.63 -6.14 0.27
CA THR A 91 -5.99 -7.44 0.47
C THR A 91 -5.99 -7.85 1.94
N TYR A 92 -5.91 -9.17 2.20
CA TYR A 92 -5.77 -9.71 3.56
C TYR A 92 -4.42 -9.39 4.22
N GLN A 93 -3.47 -8.86 3.45
CA GLN A 93 -2.15 -8.43 3.96
C GLN A 93 -2.09 -6.92 4.20
N GLY A 94 -3.22 -6.22 4.09
CA GLY A 94 -3.29 -4.77 4.32
C GLY A 94 -2.91 -4.36 5.75
N VAL A 95 -2.81 -3.05 5.95
CA VAL A 95 -2.22 -2.43 7.15
C VAL A 95 -2.88 -2.91 8.47
N GLN A 96 -4.22 -3.00 8.51
CA GLN A 96 -4.92 -3.42 9.73
C GLN A 96 -4.51 -4.82 10.17
N PHE A 97 -4.29 -5.73 9.23
CA PHE A 97 -3.95 -7.12 9.48
C PHE A 97 -2.48 -7.31 9.87
N THR A 98 -1.63 -6.28 9.78
CA THR A 98 -0.19 -6.39 10.04
C THR A 98 0.28 -5.62 11.27
N ILE A 99 -0.44 -4.60 11.74
CA ILE A 99 -0.03 -3.78 12.91
C ILE A 99 0.12 -4.61 14.19
N ASN A 100 -0.83 -5.50 14.49
CA ASN A 100 -0.86 -6.29 15.73
C ASN A 100 -0.63 -7.78 15.52
N ASP A 101 -0.19 -8.17 14.32
CA ASP A 101 0.13 -9.56 14.04
C ASP A 101 1.43 -9.95 14.76
N ASN A 102 1.46 -11.14 15.37
CA ASN A 102 2.64 -11.74 16.01
C ASN A 102 3.67 -12.26 14.98
N SER A 103 3.70 -11.63 13.80
CA SER A 103 4.57 -11.98 12.69
C SER A 103 5.45 -10.79 12.28
N ASP A 104 6.52 -11.10 11.56
CA ASP A 104 7.40 -10.11 10.94
C ASP A 104 6.79 -9.44 9.70
N ARG A 105 5.53 -9.73 9.33
CA ARG A 105 4.87 -9.06 8.21
C ARG A 105 4.65 -7.59 8.53
N SER A 106 5.03 -6.72 7.60
CA SER A 106 4.88 -5.28 7.75
C SER A 106 4.08 -4.70 6.58
N TYR A 107 3.99 -3.38 6.57
CA TYR A 107 3.36 -2.57 5.55
C TYR A 107 4.25 -1.38 5.22
N ALA A 108 3.88 -0.63 4.19
CA ALA A 108 4.49 0.59 3.74
C ALA A 108 3.40 1.62 3.51
N VAL A 109 3.57 2.82 4.07
CA VAL A 109 2.75 3.99 3.76
C VAL A 109 3.60 5.14 3.27
N ARG A 110 3.05 5.96 2.38
CA ARG A 110 3.68 7.21 1.93
C ARG A 110 2.63 8.20 1.47
N PRO A 111 2.75 9.50 1.79
CA PRO A 111 1.93 10.52 1.17
C PRO A 111 2.40 10.73 -0.27
N LEU A 112 1.48 10.57 -1.23
CA LEU A 112 1.74 10.66 -2.66
C LEU A 112 0.75 11.62 -3.32
N LEU A 113 1.11 12.20 -4.47
CA LEU A 113 0.22 13.06 -5.23
C LEU A 113 -1.13 12.35 -5.46
N SER A 114 -2.24 12.98 -5.06
CA SER A 114 -3.58 12.35 -5.07
C SER A 114 -3.94 11.77 -6.44
N THR A 115 -3.60 12.46 -7.53
CA THR A 115 -3.85 11.97 -8.89
C THR A 115 -3.04 10.70 -9.23
N HIS A 116 -1.81 10.58 -8.75
CA HIS A 116 -1.01 9.36 -8.92
C HIS A 116 -1.61 8.17 -8.16
N ASN A 117 -2.01 8.40 -6.91
CA ASN A 117 -2.61 7.37 -6.06
C ASN A 117 -3.97 6.89 -6.64
N GLN A 118 -4.87 7.83 -6.95
CA GLN A 118 -6.19 7.50 -7.49
C GLN A 118 -6.10 6.78 -8.84
N ASN A 119 -5.17 7.19 -9.72
CA ASN A 119 -4.93 6.48 -10.98
C ASN A 119 -4.42 5.05 -10.74
N ALA A 120 -3.50 4.85 -9.79
CA ALA A 120 -3.02 3.51 -9.43
C ALA A 120 -4.15 2.63 -8.85
N GLY A 121 -5.00 3.19 -7.99
CA GLY A 121 -6.18 2.51 -7.46
C GLY A 121 -7.20 2.13 -8.56
N ASN A 122 -7.42 3.01 -9.53
CA ASN A 122 -8.29 2.72 -10.69
C ASN A 122 -7.74 1.58 -11.54
N LEU A 123 -6.42 1.58 -11.83
CA LEU A 123 -5.77 0.50 -12.57
C LEU A 123 -5.84 -0.83 -11.81
N LEU A 124 -5.66 -0.81 -10.49
CA LEU A 124 -5.81 -2.00 -9.65
C LEU A 124 -7.25 -2.53 -9.69
N GLY A 125 -8.25 -1.64 -9.66
CA GLY A 125 -9.66 -1.99 -9.80
C GLY A 125 -9.98 -2.62 -11.16
N GLN A 126 -9.42 -2.07 -12.25
CA GLN A 126 -9.53 -2.62 -13.60
C GLN A 126 -8.89 -4.02 -13.69
N PHE A 127 -7.68 -4.19 -13.17
CA PHE A 127 -7.03 -5.50 -13.08
C PHE A 127 -7.93 -6.54 -12.39
N TYR A 128 -8.52 -6.21 -11.24
CA TYR A 128 -9.43 -7.13 -10.56
C TYR A 128 -10.67 -7.49 -11.40
N ALA A 129 -11.21 -6.55 -12.16
CA ALA A 129 -12.38 -6.78 -13.00
C ALA A 129 -12.04 -7.60 -14.25
N ASP A 130 -10.99 -7.21 -14.97
CA ASP A 130 -10.60 -7.79 -16.25
C ASP A 130 -10.09 -9.23 -16.09
N ASP A 131 -9.33 -9.50 -15.02
CA ASP A 131 -8.79 -10.83 -14.71
C ASP A 131 -9.66 -11.63 -13.73
N HIS A 132 -10.85 -11.13 -13.41
CA HIS A 132 -11.84 -11.77 -12.52
C HIS A 132 -11.28 -12.21 -11.16
N ILE A 133 -10.42 -11.38 -10.55
CA ILE A 133 -9.80 -11.67 -9.25
C ILE A 133 -10.85 -11.53 -8.15
N GLY A 134 -11.31 -12.66 -7.64
CA GLY A 134 -12.33 -12.81 -6.61
C GLY A 134 -11.77 -12.84 -5.19
N GLU A 135 -12.62 -13.19 -4.23
CA GLU A 135 -12.22 -13.35 -2.82
C GLU A 135 -11.07 -14.36 -2.68
N GLU A 136 -10.09 -14.03 -1.84
CA GLU A 136 -8.90 -14.83 -1.54
C GLU A 136 -7.99 -15.16 -2.73
N ASP A 137 -8.35 -14.81 -3.96
CA ASP A 137 -7.54 -15.12 -5.14
C ASP A 137 -6.12 -14.55 -4.98
N PRO A 138 -5.08 -15.38 -5.18
CA PRO A 138 -3.71 -14.98 -5.01
C PRO A 138 -3.22 -14.22 -6.25
N PHE A 139 -2.55 -13.09 -6.04
CA PHE A 139 -1.88 -12.35 -7.10
C PHE A 139 -0.56 -11.75 -6.62
N TYR A 140 0.28 -11.37 -7.58
CA TYR A 140 1.58 -10.77 -7.35
C TYR A 140 1.68 -9.44 -8.08
N VAL A 141 2.57 -8.57 -7.59
CA VAL A 141 2.92 -7.31 -8.23
C VAL A 141 4.32 -7.42 -8.82
N LEU A 142 4.42 -7.00 -10.09
CA LEU A 142 5.67 -6.87 -10.81
C LEU A 142 5.87 -5.40 -11.17
N ILE A 143 6.92 -4.78 -10.63
CA ILE A 143 7.36 -3.46 -11.06
C ILE A 143 8.48 -3.65 -12.10
N ARG A 144 8.27 -3.13 -13.31
CA ARG A 144 9.28 -3.10 -14.39
C ARG A 144 9.97 -1.74 -14.43
N ASP A 145 11.20 -1.73 -14.92
CA ASP A 145 11.98 -0.51 -15.18
C ASP A 145 11.51 0.20 -16.46
#